data_AF-A0AAJ2JV84-F1
#
_entry.id   AF-A0AAJ2JV84-F1
#
_cell.length_a   1.000
_cell.length_b   1.000
_cell.length_c   1.000
_cell.angle_alpha   90.00
_cell.angle_beta   90.00
_cell.angle_gamma   90.00
#
_symmetry.space_group_name_H-M   'P 1'
#
loop_
_entity.id
_entity.type
_entity.pdbx_description
1 polymer ?
#
loop_
_entity_poly.entity_id
_entity_poly.type
_entity_poly.pdbx_seq_one_letter_code
_entity_poly.pdbx_strand_id
1 'polypeptide(L)'
;MVTFLKNNKILAILMLNIFIVMAGVGMQALLVAKIIQAFGKTKVIKGSLLLMSTAYIVLLFATHFWSIFLVTSIIFFAVSMLRPALNTQLSKMAGNEQGDVAGMNNAYMSVGNIVGPTLAGFLFDANLFAPFIAGCCILFITFLMIVRWN
;
A
#
# COMPACT_ATOMS: atom_id res chain seq x y z
N MET A 1 17.93 15.10 -21.34
CA MET A 1 17.50 13.70 -21.10
C MET A 1 18.26 12.70 -21.98
N VAL A 2 18.30 12.88 -23.31
CA VAL A 2 19.00 11.94 -24.24
C VAL A 2 20.52 11.88 -24.05
N THR A 3 21.18 12.99 -23.67
CA THR A 3 22.63 13.01 -23.39
C THR A 3 23.03 12.20 -22.15
N PHE A 4 22.12 12.03 -21.19
CA PHE A 4 22.35 11.28 -19.94
C PHE A 4 22.35 9.76 -20.18
N LEU A 5 21.52 9.30 -21.13
CA LEU A 5 21.44 7.90 -21.55
C LEU A 5 22.63 7.47 -22.43
N LYS A 6 23.37 8.42 -23.01
CA LYS A 6 24.56 8.13 -23.82
C LYS A 6 25.79 7.76 -22.98
N ASN A 7 25.71 7.95 -21.66
CA ASN A 7 26.77 7.54 -20.74
C ASN A 7 26.54 6.08 -20.31
N ASN A 8 27.34 5.18 -20.86
CA ASN A 8 27.23 3.73 -20.59
C ASN A 8 27.29 3.38 -19.10
N LYS A 9 27.99 4.17 -18.26
CA LYS A 9 28.03 3.95 -16.81
C LYS A 9 26.69 4.26 -16.14
N ILE A 10 26.04 5.34 -16.56
CA ILE A 10 24.73 5.74 -16.04
C ILE A 10 23.67 4.75 -16.49
N LEU A 11 23.70 4.34 -17.76
CA LEU A 11 22.77 3.35 -18.29
C LEU A 11 22.90 2.02 -17.53
N ALA A 12 24.13 1.57 -17.25
CA ALA A 12 24.37 0.37 -16.45
C ALA A 12 23.80 0.46 -15.02
N ILE A 13 23.93 1.62 -14.34
CA ILE A 13 23.35 1.84 -13.01
C ILE A 13 21.82 1.78 -13.03
N LEU A 14 21.19 2.35 -14.07
CA LEU A 14 19.72 2.31 -14.22
C LEU A 14 19.23 0.88 -14.48
N MET A 15 19.91 0.13 -15.35
CA MET A 15 19.57 -1.28 -15.64
C MET A 15 19.73 -2.15 -14.40
N LEU A 16 20.80 -1.95 -13.62
CA LEU A 16 21.02 -2.66 -12.36
C LEU A 16 19.90 -2.37 -11.34
N ASN A 17 19.47 -1.11 -11.22
CA ASN A 17 18.35 -0.74 -10.35
C ASN A 17 17.06 -1.46 -10.75
N ILE A 18 16.73 -1.46 -12.05
CA ILE A 18 15.54 -2.16 -12.56
C ILE A 18 15.60 -3.65 -12.21
N PHE A 19 16.77 -4.29 -12.38
CA PHE A 19 16.94 -5.71 -12.08
C PHE A 19 16.76 -6.01 -10.58
N ILE A 20 17.37 -5.20 -9.70
CA ILE A 20 17.23 -5.36 -8.24
C ILE A 20 15.76 -5.18 -7.81
N VAL A 21 15.07 -4.18 -8.34
CA VAL A 21 13.65 -3.93 -8.04
C VAL A 21 12.79 -5.08 -8.53
N MET A 22 12.99 -5.56 -9.76
CA MET A 22 12.24 -6.69 -10.32
C MET A 22 12.42 -7.97 -9.50
N ALA A 23 13.66 -8.29 -9.10
CA ALA A 23 13.95 -9.45 -8.26
C ALA A 23 13.26 -9.32 -6.88
N GLY A 24 13.33 -8.14 -6.26
CA GLY A 24 12.68 -7.86 -4.98
C GLY A 24 11.15 -7.96 -5.05
N VAL A 25 10.55 -7.35 -6.08
CA VAL A 25 9.09 -7.41 -6.31
C VAL A 25 8.64 -8.84 -6.60
N GLY A 26 9.42 -9.61 -7.39
CA GLY A 26 9.13 -11.02 -7.65
C GLY A 26 9.14 -11.86 -6.38
N MET A 27 10.17 -11.72 -5.54
CA MET A 27 10.26 -12.43 -4.26
C MET A 27 9.14 -12.02 -3.30
N GLN A 28 8.80 -10.74 -3.24
CA GLN A 28 7.68 -10.23 -2.46
C GLN A 28 6.35 -10.81 -2.94
N ALA A 29 6.11 -10.87 -4.26
CA ALA A 29 4.89 -11.44 -4.82
C ALA A 29 4.70 -12.92 -4.42
N LEU A 30 5.78 -13.70 -4.41
CA LEU A 30 5.75 -15.10 -3.96
C LEU A 30 5.43 -15.23 -2.47
N LEU A 31 6.06 -14.41 -1.62
CA LEU A 31 5.79 -14.39 -0.18
C LEU A 31 4.33 -14.03 0.11
N VAL A 32 3.82 -12.98 -0.54
CA VAL A 32 2.43 -12.55 -0.38
C VAL A 32 1.47 -13.64 -0.88
N ALA A 33 1.76 -14.29 -2.01
CA ALA A 33 0.97 -15.40 -2.50
C ALA A 33 0.93 -16.56 -1.50
N LYS A 34 2.06 -16.90 -0.87
CA LYS A 34 2.14 -17.94 0.18
C LYS A 34 1.31 -17.57 1.42
N ILE A 35 1.37 -16.32 1.86
CA ILE A 35 0.58 -15.84 3.01
C ILE A 35 -0.92 -15.86 2.67
N ILE A 36 -1.31 -15.41 1.48
CA ILE A 36 -2.71 -15.44 1.02
C ILE A 36 -3.23 -16.88 0.95
N GLN A 37 -2.42 -17.84 0.49
CA GLN A 37 -2.79 -19.26 0.47
C GLN A 37 -2.97 -19.83 1.89
N ALA A 38 -2.10 -19.46 2.83
CA ALA A 38 -2.16 -19.96 4.20
C ALA A 38 -3.33 -19.36 5.02
N PHE A 39 -3.58 -18.05 4.91
CA PHE A 39 -4.56 -17.35 5.75
C PHE A 39 -5.88 -17.02 5.04
N GLY A 40 -5.89 -17.03 3.70
CA GLY A 40 -7.03 -16.60 2.89
C GLY A 40 -7.08 -15.10 2.64
N LYS A 41 -7.54 -14.71 1.44
CA LYS A 41 -7.59 -13.32 0.95
C LYS A 41 -8.28 -12.36 1.92
N THR A 42 -9.47 -12.71 2.39
CA THR A 42 -10.29 -11.86 3.26
C THR A 42 -9.63 -11.61 4.62
N LYS A 43 -8.98 -12.63 5.21
CA LYS A 43 -8.27 -12.47 6.49
C LYS A 43 -7.03 -11.61 6.32
N VAL A 44 -6.30 -11.78 5.22
CA VAL A 44 -5.14 -10.93 4.89
C VAL A 44 -5.55 -9.46 4.73
N ILE A 45 -6.65 -9.18 4.03
CA ILE A 45 -7.15 -7.79 3.87
C ILE A 45 -7.53 -7.19 5.23
N LYS A 46 -8.32 -7.92 6.03
CA LYS A 46 -8.73 -7.49 7.38
C LYS A 46 -7.51 -7.25 8.27
N GLY A 47 -6.56 -8.19 8.29
CA GLY A 47 -5.33 -8.11 9.07
C GLY A 47 -4.44 -6.94 8.65
N SER A 48 -4.24 -6.72 7.35
CA SER A 48 -3.46 -5.60 6.84
C SER A 48 -4.08 -4.24 7.20
N LEU A 49 -5.40 -4.08 7.05
CA LEU A 49 -6.09 -2.83 7.41
C LEU A 49 -5.94 -2.52 8.90
N LEU A 50 -6.15 -3.52 9.76
CA LEU A 50 -6.01 -3.36 11.20
C LEU A 50 -4.56 -3.07 11.60
N LEU A 51 -3.60 -3.80 11.04
CA LEU A 51 -2.17 -3.61 11.29
C LEU A 51 -1.70 -2.22 10.86
N MET A 52 -2.17 -1.71 9.72
CA MET A 52 -1.86 -0.35 9.30
C MET A 52 -2.46 0.66 10.26
N SER A 53 -3.74 0.53 10.60
CA SER A 53 -4.43 1.45 11.52
C SER A 53 -3.71 1.53 12.88
N THR A 54 -3.35 0.39 13.47
CA THR A 54 -2.59 0.37 14.73
C THR A 54 -1.17 0.92 14.57
N ALA A 55 -0.48 0.61 13.47
CA ALA A 55 0.84 1.16 13.20
C ALA A 55 0.82 2.69 13.06
N TYR A 56 -0.22 3.28 12.46
CA TYR A 56 -0.40 4.74 12.42
C TYR A 56 -0.56 5.35 13.83
N ILE A 57 -1.26 4.67 14.75
CA ILE A 57 -1.35 5.10 16.15
C ILE A 57 0.03 5.05 16.81
N VAL A 58 0.76 3.95 16.64
CA VAL A 58 2.13 3.79 17.20
C VAL A 58 3.08 4.84 16.63
N LEU A 59 2.91 5.22 15.36
CA LEU A 59 3.74 6.24 14.71
C LEU A 59 3.61 7.61 15.37
N LEU A 60 2.46 7.94 16.00
CA LEU A 60 2.27 9.19 16.72
C LEU A 60 3.21 9.34 17.93
N PHE A 61 3.68 8.22 18.48
CA PHE A 61 4.59 8.17 19.63
C PHE A 61 6.05 7.96 19.21
N ALA A 62 6.34 7.83 17.90
CA ALA A 62 7.67 7.55 17.40
C ALA A 62 8.50 8.84 17.32
N THR A 63 9.52 8.97 18.18
CA THR A 63 10.34 10.20 18.31
C THR A 63 11.74 10.09 17.72
N HIS A 64 12.25 8.86 17.52
CA HIS A 64 13.62 8.63 17.04
C HIS A 64 13.63 7.86 15.71
N PHE A 65 14.69 8.06 14.93
CA PHE A 65 14.84 7.47 13.58
C PHE A 65 14.49 5.98 13.53
N TRP A 66 15.05 5.17 14.43
CA TRP A 66 14.81 3.72 14.45
C TRP A 66 13.35 3.36 14.72
N SER A 67 12.66 4.10 15.60
CA SER A 67 11.23 3.87 15.88
C SER A 67 10.37 4.22 14.66
N ILE A 68 10.62 5.35 14.01
CA ILE A 68 9.92 5.75 12.79
C ILE A 68 10.19 4.76 11.67
N PHE A 69 11.45 4.33 11.49
CA PHE A 69 11.86 3.35 10.49
C PHE A 69 11.13 2.00 10.66
N LEU A 70 11.08 1.47 11.88
CA LEU A 70 10.39 0.20 12.14
C LEU A 70 8.89 0.30 11.89
N VAL A 71 8.24 1.35 12.40
CA VAL A 71 6.79 1.53 12.26
C VAL A 71 6.40 1.75 10.80
N THR A 72 7.13 2.60 10.08
CA THR A 72 6.89 2.82 8.64
C THR A 72 7.14 1.54 7.84
N SER A 73 8.18 0.76 8.17
CA SER A 73 8.42 -0.55 7.54
C SER A 73 7.23 -1.51 7.72
N ILE A 74 6.60 -1.53 8.90
CA ILE A 74 5.39 -2.31 9.16
C ILE A 74 4.21 -1.82 8.29
N ILE A 75 4.03 -0.50 8.17
CA ILE A 75 2.99 0.09 7.32
C ILE A 75 3.20 -0.32 5.85
N PHE A 76 4.42 -0.16 5.31
CA PHE A 76 4.75 -0.55 3.94
C PHE A 76 4.57 -2.05 3.70
N PHE A 77 4.96 -2.88 4.68
CA PHE A 77 4.72 -4.32 4.62
C PHE A 77 3.23 -4.63 4.52
N ALA A 78 2.41 -4.05 5.39
CA ALA A 78 0.96 -4.26 5.39
C ALA A 78 0.29 -3.80 4.09
N VAL A 79 0.70 -2.65 3.53
CA VAL A 79 0.23 -2.15 2.22
C VAL A 79 0.62 -3.11 1.08
N SER A 80 1.86 -3.64 1.10
CA SER A 80 2.34 -4.55 0.06
C SER A 80 1.57 -5.86 0.03
N MET A 81 1.02 -6.31 1.16
CA MET A 81 0.11 -7.46 1.24
C MET A 81 -1.32 -7.09 0.81
N LEU A 82 -1.80 -5.92 1.21
CA LEU A 82 -3.19 -5.48 1.00
C LEU A 82 -3.54 -5.38 -0.49
N ARG A 83 -2.69 -4.73 -1.29
CA ARG A 83 -2.95 -4.48 -2.73
C ARG A 83 -3.19 -5.76 -3.54
N PRO A 84 -2.28 -6.75 -3.56
CA PRO A 84 -2.50 -7.99 -4.30
C PRO A 84 -3.66 -8.83 -3.72
N ALA A 85 -3.85 -8.86 -2.40
CA ALA A 85 -5.00 -9.56 -1.80
C ALA A 85 -6.34 -8.97 -2.27
N LEU A 86 -6.47 -7.64 -2.27
CA LEU A 86 -7.63 -6.91 -2.78
C LEU A 86 -7.83 -7.15 -4.28
N ASN A 87 -6.80 -6.93 -5.10
CA ASN A 87 -6.91 -7.10 -6.56
C ASN A 87 -7.29 -8.53 -6.93
N THR A 88 -6.72 -9.54 -6.27
CA THR A 88 -7.07 -10.95 -6.52
C THR A 88 -8.46 -11.31 -5.96
N GLN A 89 -8.98 -10.58 -4.98
CA GLN A 89 -10.35 -10.77 -4.49
C GLN A 89 -11.36 -10.13 -5.45
N LEU A 90 -11.11 -8.89 -5.89
CA LEU A 90 -11.92 -8.18 -6.89
C LEU A 90 -11.99 -8.96 -8.20
N SER A 91 -10.85 -9.37 -8.75
CA SER A 91 -10.80 -10.16 -9.99
C SER A 91 -11.56 -11.49 -9.87
N LYS A 92 -11.48 -12.15 -8.69
CA LYS A 92 -12.25 -13.39 -8.43
C LYS A 92 -13.76 -13.13 -8.38
N MET A 93 -14.18 -12.01 -7.78
CA MET A 93 -15.60 -11.65 -7.65
C MET A 93 -16.19 -11.14 -8.97
N ALA A 94 -15.37 -10.54 -9.84
CA ALA A 94 -15.81 -9.95 -11.10
C ALA A 94 -16.23 -10.97 -12.17
N GLY A 95 -15.71 -12.20 -12.14
CA GLY A 95 -16.06 -13.22 -13.13
C GLY A 95 -15.73 -12.78 -14.56
N ASN A 96 -16.75 -12.61 -15.40
CA ASN A 96 -16.59 -12.13 -16.78
C ASN A 96 -16.43 -10.61 -16.88
N GLU A 97 -16.79 -9.86 -15.85
CA GLU A 97 -16.77 -8.38 -15.80
C GLU A 97 -15.43 -7.85 -15.27
N GLN A 98 -14.33 -8.60 -15.45
CA GLN A 98 -13.02 -8.22 -14.89
C GLN A 98 -12.50 -6.90 -15.43
N GLY A 99 -12.76 -6.58 -16.70
CA GLY A 99 -12.39 -5.31 -17.32
C GLY A 99 -13.07 -4.12 -16.64
N ASP A 100 -14.38 -4.22 -16.43
CA ASP A 100 -15.20 -3.18 -15.82
C ASP A 100 -14.84 -2.97 -14.35
N VAL A 101 -14.73 -4.05 -13.58
CA VAL A 101 -14.31 -3.99 -12.17
C VAL A 101 -12.88 -3.45 -12.03
N ALA A 102 -11.96 -3.83 -12.92
CA ALA A 102 -10.61 -3.28 -12.95
C ALA A 102 -10.61 -1.78 -13.31
N GLY A 103 -11.46 -1.37 -14.26
CA GLY A 103 -11.67 0.03 -14.63
C GLY A 103 -12.16 0.86 -13.44
N MET A 104 -13.19 0.39 -12.74
CA MET A 104 -13.70 1.04 -11.52
C MET A 104 -12.63 1.11 -10.41
N ASN A 105 -11.89 0.03 -10.18
CA ASN A 105 -10.79 0.00 -9.20
C ASN A 105 -9.70 1.03 -9.54
N ASN A 106 -9.33 1.16 -10.82
CA ASN A 106 -8.38 2.17 -11.28
C ASN A 106 -8.93 3.60 -11.11
N ALA A 107 -10.22 3.83 -11.38
CA ALA A 107 -10.87 5.10 -11.14
C ALA A 107 -10.83 5.48 -9.65
N TYR A 108 -11.19 4.57 -8.74
CA TYR A 108 -11.11 4.80 -7.30
C TYR A 108 -9.68 5.04 -6.81
N MET A 109 -8.69 4.30 -7.32
CA MET A 109 -7.28 4.56 -7.01
C MET A 109 -6.85 5.96 -7.46
N SER A 110 -7.31 6.42 -8.63
CA SER A 110 -6.99 7.75 -9.14
C SER A 110 -7.59 8.84 -8.26
N VAL A 111 -8.84 8.68 -7.84
CA VAL A 111 -9.48 9.58 -6.86
C VAL A 111 -8.68 9.61 -5.56
N GLY A 112 -8.30 8.44 -5.02
CA GLY A 112 -7.50 8.36 -3.80
C GLY A 112 -6.12 9.02 -3.93
N ASN A 113 -5.46 8.89 -5.08
CA ASN A 113 -4.15 9.50 -5.35
C ASN A 113 -4.22 11.03 -5.54
N ILE A 114 -5.39 11.57 -5.91
CA ILE A 114 -5.61 13.02 -5.99
C ILE A 114 -6.02 13.54 -4.61
N VAL A 115 -7.11 13.00 -4.06
CA VAL A 115 -7.73 13.49 -2.82
C VAL A 115 -6.85 13.22 -1.60
N GLY A 116 -6.16 12.09 -1.55
CA GLY A 116 -5.35 11.67 -0.41
C GLY A 116 -4.24 12.66 -0.06
N PRO A 117 -3.28 12.95 -0.97
CA PRO A 117 -2.22 13.93 -0.72
C PRO A 117 -2.75 15.35 -0.49
N THR A 118 -3.82 15.77 -1.18
CA THR A 118 -4.42 17.09 -0.97
C THR A 118 -5.01 17.23 0.44
N LEU A 119 -5.80 16.26 0.90
CA LEU A 119 -6.33 16.24 2.26
C LEU A 119 -5.22 16.12 3.30
N ALA A 120 -4.23 15.27 3.05
CA ALA A 120 -3.09 15.11 3.95
C ALA A 120 -2.30 16.41 4.09
N GLY A 121 -2.06 17.15 3.00
CA GLY A 121 -1.40 18.46 3.04
C GLY A 121 -2.18 19.47 3.88
N PHE A 122 -3.48 19.61 3.64
CA PHE A 122 -4.34 20.51 4.42
C PHE A 122 -4.36 20.15 5.92
N LEU A 123 -4.44 18.86 6.25
CA LEU A 123 -4.38 18.39 7.64
C LEU A 123 -3.01 18.65 8.26
N PHE A 124 -1.93 18.48 7.50
CA PHE A 124 -0.57 18.70 7.97
C PHE A 124 -0.33 20.17 8.34
N ASP A 125 -0.88 21.10 7.55
CA ASP A 125 -0.82 22.54 7.83
C ASP A 125 -1.51 22.91 9.15
N ALA A 126 -2.60 22.21 9.50
CA ALA A 126 -3.28 22.41 10.77
C ALA A 126 -2.52 21.78 11.95
N ASN A 127 -1.98 20.57 11.77
CA ASN A 127 -1.16 19.88 12.77
C ASN A 127 -0.32 18.78 12.13
N LEU A 128 0.95 18.70 12.51
CA LEU A 128 1.88 17.67 12.04
C LEU A 128 1.33 16.23 12.15
N PHE A 129 0.57 15.94 13.20
CA PHE A 129 0.03 14.60 13.49
C PHE A 129 -1.34 14.34 12.86
N ALA A 130 -2.07 15.37 12.43
CA ALA A 130 -3.44 15.22 11.93
C ALA A 130 -3.59 14.29 10.72
N PRO A 131 -2.69 14.28 9.71
CA PRO A 131 -2.77 13.34 8.59
C PRO A 131 -2.70 11.87 9.03
N PHE A 132 -1.87 11.59 10.04
CA PHE A 132 -1.68 10.25 10.57
C PHE A 132 -2.90 9.78 11.37
N ILE A 133 -3.51 10.68 12.16
CA ILE A 133 -4.76 10.42 12.87
C ILE A 133 -5.90 10.15 11.88
N ALA A 134 -6.05 10.99 10.85
CA ALA A 134 -7.06 10.81 9.81
C ALA A 134 -6.85 9.48 9.06
N GLY A 135 -5.61 9.15 8.69
CA GLY A 135 -5.25 7.88 8.06
C GLY A 135 -5.63 6.68 8.93
N CYS A 136 -5.31 6.73 10.23
CA CYS A 136 -5.72 5.72 11.20
C CYS A 136 -7.25 5.54 11.23
N CYS A 137 -8.01 6.63 11.34
CA CYS A 137 -9.48 6.60 11.38
C CYS A 137 -10.07 6.02 10.10
N ILE A 138 -9.60 6.46 8.92
CA ILE A 138 -10.08 5.96 7.62
C ILE A 138 -9.82 4.45 7.50
N LEU A 139 -8.62 3.99 7.85
CA LEU A 139 -8.26 2.56 7.81
C LEU A 139 -9.09 1.74 8.79
N PHE A 140 -9.31 2.25 10.01
CA PHE A 140 -10.11 1.57 11.02
C PHE A 140 -11.59 1.47 10.61
N ILE A 141 -12.16 2.55 10.08
CA ILE A 141 -13.54 2.56 9.55
C ILE A 141 -13.65 1.55 8.40
N THR A 142 -12.69 1.53 7.48
CA THR A 142 -12.64 0.55 6.38
C THR A 142 -12.58 -0.88 6.90
N PHE A 143 -11.78 -1.13 7.94
CA PHE A 143 -11.74 -2.43 8.62
C PHE A 143 -13.10 -2.82 9.21
N LEU A 144 -13.79 -1.90 9.89
CA LEU A 144 -15.12 -2.17 10.44
C LEU A 144 -16.16 -2.47 9.34
N MET A 145 -16.10 -1.76 8.22
CA MET A 145 -16.99 -2.01 7.07
C MET A 145 -16.81 -3.43 6.51
N ILE A 146 -15.57 -3.87 6.31
CA ILE A 146 -15.31 -5.22 5.77
C ILE A 146 -15.58 -6.33 6.78
N VAL A 147 -15.50 -6.06 8.08
CA VAL A 147 -15.87 -7.03 9.12
C VAL A 147 -17.38 -7.25 9.13
N ARG A 148 -18.17 -6.20 8.95
CA ARG A 148 -19.65 -6.26 8.92
C ARG A 148 -20.24 -6.87 7.64
N TRP A 149 -19.44 -6.98 6.58
CA TRP A 149 -19.85 -7.56 5.28
C TRP A 149 -19.56 -9.07 5.19
N ASN A 150 -19.14 -9.72 6.29
CA ASN A 150 -19.09 -11.18 6.39
C ASN A 150 -20.26 -11.69 7.23
#